data_AF-A0A3D3CFR4-F1
#
_entry.id   AF-A0A3D3CFR4-F1
#
_cell.length_a   1.000
_cell.length_b   1.000
_cell.length_c   1.000
_cell.angle_alpha   90.00
_cell.angle_beta   90.00
_cell.angle_gamma   90.00
#
_symmetry.space_group_name_H-M   'P 1'
#
loop_
_entity.id
_entity.type
_entity.pdbx_description
1 polymer ?
#
loop_
_entity_poly.entity_id
_entity_poly.type
_entity_poly.pdbx_seq_one_letter_code
_entity_poly.pdbx_strand_id
1 'polypeptide(L)'
;IPGTIDNDVTGTDVTIGFDTAVNTAFQAIQKLRDTASSHDRLFIVEVMGREAGFLALEVAVSGGAEYVAVPEIPLDMEKLCEHLHYSRKRGKTHSLIVIAEGVMSGADLKNRLQDTSGYDAKVTVLGYIQRGGGP
;
A
#
# COMPACT_ATOMS: atom_id res chain seq x y z
N ILE A 1 -8.46 -20.83 17.31
CA ILE A 1 -9.09 -19.56 16.87
C ILE A 1 -7.99 -18.75 16.17
N PRO A 2 -8.14 -18.42 14.88
CA PRO A 2 -7.11 -17.71 14.11
C PRO A 2 -7.16 -16.19 14.40
N GLY A 3 -6.28 -15.70 15.28
CA GLY A 3 -6.18 -14.28 15.65
C GLY A 3 -4.88 -13.65 15.15
N THR A 4 -4.95 -12.95 14.04
CA THR A 4 -3.82 -12.27 13.39
C THR A 4 -4.36 -11.29 12.35
N ILE A 5 -3.61 -10.22 12.09
CA ILE A 5 -3.93 -9.25 11.03
C ILE A 5 -3.36 -9.66 9.67
N ASP A 6 -2.47 -10.66 9.62
CA ASP A 6 -1.71 -11.01 8.42
C ASP A 6 -2.53 -11.86 7.42
N ASN A 7 -3.65 -12.44 7.87
CA ASN A 7 -4.49 -13.38 7.13
C ASN A 7 -3.74 -14.61 6.57
N ASP A 8 -2.73 -15.09 7.31
CA ASP A 8 -1.78 -16.12 6.88
C ASP A 8 -2.06 -17.52 7.47
N VAL A 9 -3.27 -17.78 7.97
CA VAL A 9 -3.62 -19.04 8.64
C VAL A 9 -4.34 -20.01 7.71
N THR A 10 -3.76 -21.18 7.47
CA THR A 10 -4.39 -22.24 6.67
C THR A 10 -5.67 -22.78 7.32
N GLY A 11 -6.69 -23.04 6.52
CA GLY A 11 -7.96 -23.63 6.97
C GLY A 11 -9.01 -22.60 7.40
N THR A 12 -8.75 -21.32 7.18
CA THR A 12 -9.74 -20.23 7.28
C THR A 12 -9.53 -19.27 6.11
N ASP A 13 -10.61 -18.69 5.59
CA ASP A 13 -10.51 -17.67 4.53
C ASP A 13 -10.11 -16.30 5.11
N VAL A 14 -10.55 -16.03 6.35
CA VAL A 14 -10.31 -14.77 7.06
C VAL A 14 -9.88 -15.02 8.51
N THR A 15 -8.94 -14.24 9.02
CA THR A 15 -8.47 -14.25 10.41
C THR A 15 -9.04 -13.08 11.22
N ILE A 16 -9.21 -13.28 12.53
CA ILE A 16 -9.70 -12.23 13.43
C ILE A 16 -8.65 -11.12 13.51
N GLY A 17 -9.07 -9.90 13.18
CA GLY A 17 -8.23 -8.70 13.15
C GLY A 17 -7.87 -8.22 11.74
N PHE A 18 -8.03 -9.07 10.71
CA PHE A 18 -7.72 -8.70 9.33
C PHE A 18 -8.55 -7.50 8.84
N ASP A 19 -9.88 -7.59 8.94
CA ASP A 19 -10.79 -6.52 8.49
C ASP A 19 -10.56 -5.19 9.24
N THR A 20 -10.33 -5.25 10.55
CA THR A 20 -9.99 -4.06 11.35
C THR A 20 -8.68 -3.43 10.88
N ALA A 21 -7.66 -4.23 10.57
CA ALA A 21 -6.38 -3.74 10.06
C ALA A 21 -6.52 -3.11 8.66
N VAL A 22 -7.30 -3.72 7.76
CA VAL A 22 -7.64 -3.16 6.44
C VAL A 22 -8.27 -1.78 6.60
N ASN A 23 -9.29 -1.67 7.46
CA ASN A 23 -9.98 -0.41 7.71
C ASN A 23 -9.07 0.67 8.30
N THR A 24 -8.19 0.31 9.26
CA THR A 24 -7.21 1.25 9.81
C THR A 24 -6.25 1.77 8.73
N ALA A 25 -5.73 0.89 7.88
CA ALA A 25 -4.83 1.28 6.79
C ALA A 25 -5.55 2.13 5.73
N PHE A 26 -6.77 1.76 5.37
CA PHE A 26 -7.60 2.53 4.45
C PHE A 26 -7.89 3.95 4.98
N GLN A 27 -8.22 4.09 6.27
CA GLN A 27 -8.42 5.40 6.89
C GLN A 27 -7.14 6.25 6.89
N ALA A 28 -5.97 5.64 7.07
CA ALA A 28 -4.70 6.35 6.94
C ALA A 28 -4.48 6.86 5.51
N ILE A 29 -4.76 6.03 4.50
CA ILE A 29 -4.68 6.42 3.08
C ILE A 29 -5.64 7.56 2.75
N GLN A 30 -6.87 7.54 3.26
CA GLN A 30 -7.83 8.64 3.07
C GLN A 30 -7.26 9.97 3.59
N LYS A 31 -6.68 9.97 4.80
CA LYS A 31 -6.04 11.15 5.38
C LYS A 31 -4.86 11.65 4.56
N LEU A 32 -4.05 10.75 3.99
CA LEU A 32 -2.96 11.14 3.07
C LEU A 32 -3.50 11.82 1.82
N ARG A 33 -4.57 11.27 1.23
CA ARG A 33 -5.20 11.80 0.02
C ARG A 33 -5.79 13.19 0.21
N ASP A 34 -6.35 13.49 1.38
CA ASP A 34 -6.88 14.82 1.68
C ASP A 34 -5.79 15.92 1.60
N THR A 35 -4.52 15.55 1.83
CA THR A 35 -3.37 16.47 1.70
C THR A 35 -2.81 16.58 0.28
N ALA A 36 -3.36 15.82 -0.68
CA ALA A 36 -2.77 15.61 -2.00
C ALA A 36 -3.24 16.59 -3.08
N SER A 37 -4.35 17.29 -2.86
CA SER A 37 -5.11 18.03 -3.89
C SER A 37 -4.34 19.14 -4.63
N SER A 38 -3.13 19.51 -4.17
CA SER A 38 -2.37 20.65 -4.68
C SER A 38 -0.89 20.38 -5.03
N HIS A 39 -0.36 19.15 -4.88
CA HIS A 39 1.10 18.97 -4.79
C HIS A 39 1.73 17.86 -5.67
N ASP A 40 1.07 17.34 -6.72
CA ASP A 40 1.65 16.29 -7.60
C ASP A 40 2.36 15.18 -6.79
N ARG A 41 1.62 14.49 -5.90
CA ARG A 41 2.22 13.59 -4.90
C ARG A 41 2.15 12.12 -5.30
N LEU A 42 3.23 11.39 -5.04
CA LEU A 42 3.24 9.94 -5.04
C LEU A 42 3.31 9.46 -3.59
N PHE A 43 2.25 8.83 -3.10
CA PHE A 43 2.24 8.19 -1.78
C PHE A 43 2.70 6.76 -1.92
N ILE A 44 3.73 6.39 -1.16
CA ILE A 44 4.17 5.01 -1.00
C ILE A 44 3.80 4.62 0.43
N VAL A 45 2.82 3.73 0.57
CA VAL A 45 2.27 3.32 1.86
C VAL A 45 2.71 1.89 2.15
N GLU A 46 3.54 1.73 3.18
CA GLU A 46 3.98 0.42 3.67
C GLU A 46 3.00 -0.11 4.71
N VAL A 47 2.47 -1.30 4.44
CA VAL A 47 1.51 -2.00 5.30
C VAL A 47 2.12 -3.28 5.85
N MET A 48 1.55 -3.76 6.95
CA MET A 48 1.96 -5.03 7.56
C MET A 48 1.48 -6.22 6.73
N GLY A 49 1.86 -7.43 7.15
CA GLY A 49 1.41 -8.68 6.54
C GLY A 49 2.47 -9.78 6.57
N ARG A 50 3.65 -9.50 7.13
CA ARG A 50 4.82 -10.40 7.14
C ARG A 50 5.10 -10.92 5.72
N GLU A 51 4.92 -12.22 5.49
CA GLU A 51 5.18 -12.91 4.22
C GLU A 51 3.91 -13.05 3.36
N ALA A 52 2.79 -12.48 3.79
CA ALA A 52 1.50 -12.52 3.11
C ALA A 52 1.08 -11.13 2.60
N GLY A 53 0.61 -11.09 1.35
CA GLY A 53 0.18 -9.89 0.65
C GLY A 53 -1.29 -9.53 0.81
N PHE A 54 -2.08 -10.32 1.56
CA PHE A 54 -3.54 -10.13 1.66
C PHE A 54 -3.92 -8.72 2.13
N LEU A 55 -3.25 -8.21 3.18
CA LEU A 55 -3.56 -6.89 3.73
C LEU A 55 -3.23 -5.79 2.71
N ALA A 56 -2.07 -5.86 2.06
CA ALA A 56 -1.66 -4.92 1.03
C ALA A 56 -2.60 -4.92 -0.17
N LEU A 57 -3.03 -6.10 -0.62
CA LEU A 57 -3.93 -6.23 -1.76
C LEU A 57 -5.31 -5.62 -1.46
N GLU A 58 -5.90 -5.96 -0.30
CA GLU A 58 -7.22 -5.47 0.07
C GLU A 58 -7.22 -3.95 0.29
N VAL A 59 -6.16 -3.44 0.93
CA VAL A 59 -5.95 -2.01 1.15
C VAL A 59 -5.72 -1.28 -0.17
N ALA A 60 -4.98 -1.86 -1.12
CA ALA A 60 -4.75 -1.29 -2.42
C ALA A 60 -6.04 -1.15 -3.23
N VAL A 61 -6.87 -2.21 -3.26
CA VAL A 61 -8.17 -2.20 -3.95
C VAL A 61 -9.10 -1.18 -3.31
N SER A 62 -9.22 -1.19 -1.98
CA SER A 62 -10.08 -0.27 -1.24
C SER A 62 -9.62 1.19 -1.37
N GLY A 63 -8.31 1.43 -1.32
CA GLY A 63 -7.68 2.74 -1.41
C GLY A 63 -7.59 3.30 -2.83
N GLY A 64 -7.84 2.48 -3.86
CA GLY A 64 -7.70 2.86 -5.26
C GLY A 64 -6.24 3.09 -5.67
N ALA A 65 -5.33 2.25 -5.19
CA ALA A 65 -3.90 2.32 -5.52
C ALA A 65 -3.64 2.05 -7.01
N GLU A 66 -2.70 2.79 -7.59
CA GLU A 66 -2.23 2.59 -8.96
C GLU A 66 -1.39 1.32 -9.10
N TYR A 67 -0.69 0.93 -8.03
CA TYR A 67 0.14 -0.26 -8.00
C TYR A 67 0.18 -0.84 -6.58
N VAL A 68 0.26 -2.17 -6.51
CA VAL A 68 0.49 -2.89 -5.26
C VAL A 68 1.65 -3.85 -5.42
N ALA A 69 2.55 -3.86 -4.44
CA ALA A 69 3.66 -4.80 -4.36
C ALA A 69 3.41 -5.78 -3.20
N VAL A 70 3.34 -7.07 -3.53
CA VAL A 70 3.07 -8.16 -2.58
C VAL A 70 4.11 -9.27 -2.73
N PRO A 71 4.45 -10.02 -1.66
CA PRO A 71 5.50 -11.04 -1.70
C PRO A 71 5.21 -12.19 -2.66
N GLU A 72 3.94 -12.45 -2.98
CA GLU A 72 3.51 -13.52 -3.88
C GLU A 72 3.81 -13.24 -5.36
N ILE A 73 4.08 -11.99 -5.73
CA ILE A 73 4.28 -11.56 -7.11
C ILE A 73 5.62 -10.81 -7.22
N PRO A 74 6.56 -11.24 -8.09
CA PRO A 74 7.81 -10.53 -8.29
C PRO A 74 7.59 -9.05 -8.66
N LEU A 75 8.28 -8.15 -7.96
CA LEU A 75 8.19 -6.72 -8.20
C LEU A 75 8.81 -6.36 -9.55
N ASP A 76 7.99 -5.80 -10.44
CA ASP A 76 8.38 -5.29 -11.75
C ASP A 76 8.42 -3.76 -11.73
N MET A 77 9.64 -3.21 -11.66
CA MET A 77 9.85 -1.76 -11.57
C MET A 77 9.47 -1.04 -12.86
N GLU A 78 9.60 -1.69 -14.02
CA GLU A 78 9.25 -1.08 -15.31
C GLU A 78 7.75 -0.89 -15.40
N LYS A 79 6.97 -1.94 -15.08
CA LYS A 79 5.50 -1.84 -15.04
C LYS A 79 5.02 -0.81 -14.05
N LEU A 80 5.63 -0.74 -12.86
CA LEU A 80 5.29 0.27 -11.86
C LEU A 80 5.44 1.69 -12.45
N CYS A 81 6.59 1.97 -13.08
CA CYS A 81 6.83 3.25 -13.75
C CYS A 81 5.81 3.52 -14.87
N GLU A 82 5.50 2.52 -15.70
CA GLU A 82 4.47 2.62 -16.75
C GLU A 82 3.10 3.01 -16.17
N HIS A 83 2.68 2.40 -15.05
CA HIS A 83 1.43 2.74 -14.37
C HIS A 83 1.41 4.17 -13.84
N LEU A 84 2.53 4.68 -13.31
CA LEU A 84 2.65 6.08 -12.88
C LEU A 84 2.52 7.04 -14.06
N HIS A 85 3.22 6.76 -15.16
CA HIS A 85 3.13 7.56 -16.39
C HIS A 85 1.73 7.56 -16.98
N TYR A 86 1.07 6.40 -17.01
CA TYR A 86 -0.30 6.28 -17.47
C TYR A 86 -1.26 7.11 -16.61
N SER A 87 -1.14 7.04 -15.29
CA SER A 87 -1.93 7.83 -14.34
C SER A 87 -1.75 9.33 -14.53
N ARG A 88 -0.49 9.79 -14.72
CA ARG A 88 -0.22 11.21 -14.96
C ARG A 88 -0.74 11.71 -16.30
N LYS A 89 -0.62 10.91 -17.37
CA LYS A 89 -1.20 11.23 -18.69
C LYS A 89 -2.72 11.39 -18.63
N ARG A 90 -3.39 10.73 -17.69
CA ARG A 90 -4.83 10.89 -17.44
C ARG A 90 -5.19 12.09 -16.55
N GLY A 91 -4.21 12.91 -16.18
CA GLY A 91 -4.40 14.12 -15.37
C GLY A 91 -4.51 13.87 -13.87
N LYS A 92 -4.10 12.70 -13.37
CA LYS A 92 -4.07 12.47 -11.92
C LYS A 92 -2.99 13.32 -11.26
N THR A 93 -3.39 14.15 -10.30
CA THR A 93 -2.50 15.01 -9.48
C THR A 93 -1.89 14.28 -8.29
N HIS A 94 -2.26 13.03 -8.08
CA HIS A 94 -1.62 12.17 -7.09
C HIS A 94 -1.69 10.72 -7.53
N SER A 95 -0.80 9.90 -6.99
CA SER A 95 -0.79 8.45 -7.15
C SER A 95 -0.43 7.79 -5.83
N LEU A 96 -0.83 6.54 -5.67
CA LEU A 96 -0.72 5.72 -4.49
C LEU A 96 -0.13 4.37 -4.89
N ILE A 97 0.95 4.01 -4.22
CA ILE A 97 1.52 2.67 -4.24
C ILE A 97 1.36 2.10 -2.83
N VAL A 98 0.82 0.89 -2.74
CA VAL A 98 0.80 0.13 -1.49
C VAL A 98 1.85 -0.97 -1.58
N ILE A 99 2.66 -1.12 -0.55
CA ILE A 99 3.70 -2.15 -0.48
C ILE A 99 3.57 -2.95 0.82
N ALA A 100 3.55 -4.27 0.71
CA ALA A 100 3.64 -5.15 1.87
C ALA A 100 5.07 -5.15 2.43
N GLU A 101 5.20 -5.11 3.76
CA GLU A 101 6.50 -5.14 4.47
C GLU A 101 7.39 -6.34 4.07
N GLY A 102 6.79 -7.46 3.65
CA GLY A 102 7.49 -8.65 3.17
C GLY A 102 8.18 -8.51 1.81
N VAL A 103 7.91 -7.46 1.04
CA VAL A 103 8.58 -7.22 -0.25
C VAL A 103 9.89 -6.46 -0.05
N MET A 104 9.78 -5.25 0.52
CA MET A 104 10.87 -4.38 0.95
C MET A 104 10.28 -3.17 1.69
N SER A 105 11.14 -2.34 2.29
CA SER A 105 10.68 -1.09 2.87
C SER A 105 10.19 -0.10 1.81
N GLY A 106 9.21 0.74 2.16
CA GLY A 106 8.76 1.82 1.30
C GLY A 106 9.86 2.83 0.99
N ALA A 107 10.84 2.98 1.88
CA ALA A 107 12.04 3.80 1.66
C ALA A 107 12.95 3.21 0.58
N ASP A 108 13.16 1.90 0.59
CA ASP A 108 13.94 1.21 -0.45
C ASP A 108 13.25 1.27 -1.80
N LEU A 109 11.93 1.08 -1.83
CA LEU A 109 11.15 1.26 -3.05
C LEU A 109 11.31 2.68 -3.60
N LYS A 110 11.19 3.71 -2.75
CA LYS A 110 11.41 5.10 -3.14
C LYS A 110 12.81 5.32 -3.73
N ASN A 111 13.84 4.74 -3.12
CA ASN A 111 15.22 4.87 -3.61
C ASN A 111 15.45 4.15 -4.95
N ARG A 112 14.72 3.05 -5.20
CA ARG A 112 14.78 2.29 -6.45
C ARG A 112 13.94 2.91 -7.58
N LEU A 113 12.96 3.75 -7.26
CA LEU A 113 12.17 4.48 -8.25
C LEU A 113 13.04 5.54 -8.92
N GLN A 114 13.53 5.21 -10.12
CA GLN A 114 14.35 6.12 -10.94
C GLN A 114 13.51 7.20 -11.63
N ASP A 115 12.24 6.93 -11.88
CA ASP A 115 11.32 7.83 -12.55
C ASP A 115 9.93 7.77 -11.91
N THR A 116 9.55 8.86 -11.24
CA THR A 116 8.25 8.99 -10.57
C THR A 116 7.21 9.63 -11.49
N SER A 117 7.46 9.77 -12.78
CA SER A 117 6.64 10.59 -13.69
C SER A 117 6.49 12.03 -13.17
N GLY A 118 7.50 12.57 -12.49
CA GLY A 118 7.48 13.92 -11.91
C GLY A 118 6.61 14.09 -10.67
N TYR A 119 6.15 13.00 -10.04
CA TYR A 119 5.50 13.08 -8.72
C TYR A 119 6.53 13.25 -7.59
N ASP A 120 6.20 14.02 -6.55
CA ASP A 120 6.98 14.07 -5.30
C ASP A 120 6.63 12.87 -4.41
N ALA A 121 7.57 11.92 -4.31
CA ALA A 121 7.40 10.68 -3.57
C ALA A 121 7.49 10.88 -2.05
N LYS A 122 6.42 10.55 -1.33
CA LYS A 122 6.32 10.52 0.13
C LYS A 122 6.09 9.09 0.61
N VAL A 123 6.92 8.63 1.53
CA VAL A 123 6.78 7.32 2.15
C VAL A 123 6.04 7.47 3.46
N THR A 124 5.08 6.59 3.72
CA THR A 124 4.42 6.46 5.01
C THR A 124 4.44 4.99 5.43
N VAL A 125 5.05 4.71 6.57
CA VAL A 125 5.05 3.39 7.19
C VAL A 125 3.99 3.37 8.26
N LEU A 126 2.93 2.58 8.08
CA LEU A 126 1.83 2.53 9.06
C LEU A 126 2.25 1.80 10.33
N GLY A 127 2.96 0.67 10.19
CA GLY A 127 3.42 -0.13 11.30
C GLY A 127 2.31 -0.54 12.27
N TYR A 128 2.60 -0.44 13.58
CA TYR A 128 1.77 -1.00 14.65
C TYR A 128 0.38 -0.38 14.83
N ILE A 129 0.09 0.77 14.20
CA ILE A 129 -1.28 1.33 14.27
C ILE A 129 -2.32 0.35 13.71
N GLN A 130 -1.91 -0.52 12.77
CA GLN A 130 -2.76 -1.54 12.14
C GLN A 130 -3.15 -2.68 13.10
N ARG A 131 -2.48 -2.82 14.24
CA ARG A 131 -2.77 -3.86 15.25
C ARG A 131 -3.71 -3.41 16.36
N GLY A 132 -4.05 -2.11 16.40
CA GLY A 132 -4.89 -1.52 17.44
C GLY A 132 -6.14 -0.86 16.87
N GLY A 133 -7.09 -0.55 17.75
CA GLY A 133 -8.39 0.01 17.38
C GLY A 133 -9.54 -0.81 17.97
N GLY A 134 -10.74 -0.24 17.96
CA GLY A 134 -11.96 -1.00 18.26
C GLY A 134 -12.32 -1.89 17.07
N PRO A 135 -12.59 -3.19 17.27
CA PRO A 135 -13.12 -4.07 16.23
C PRO A 135 -14.58 -3.76 15.91
#